data_AF-A0A1G8WBT6-F1
#
_entry.id   AF-A0A1G8WBT6-F1
#
_cell.length_a   1.000
_cell.length_b   1.000
_cell.length_c   1.000
_cell.angle_alpha   90.00
_cell.angle_beta   90.00
_cell.angle_gamma   90.00
#
_symmetry.space_group_name_H-M   'P 1'
#
loop_
_entity.id
_entity.type
_entity.pdbx_description
1 polymer ?
#
loop_
_entity_poly.entity_id
_entity_poly.type
_entity_poly.pdbx_seq_one_letter_code
_entity_poly.pdbx_strand_id
1 'polypeptide(L)'
;MTFDYEPSELTQRDELLYACQELTPILQAANDTVEKERHLPNELAERLAQAGLYRMFVPRALGGLEADVHTFVAVVEKLAQANAAAAWCTFISNTSTIIGGYLPSPEAKLLFENPNIKMAGVFAPRGTAVRTVVDGVSGFLVNGSWMWGSASYNADFITGGCVILDKDGKPEKLADGTLENRSMVFRAEQVSIADTWHTLGLRGTGSNEYSVKDAFVPASLSASILTDVPIAGALFKFPVFCILGVGIAAVALGIARLAIDSLIELATKKTPQGSARLLAERASTQQHVARAEAQLRSARAFLIDAVDRAWSASTDSGEISVALRRDLRLATTHASEEAVQVVTRVYSCAGGSAIFDDSPLQRCLRDVLTASQHMMVSESTYELTGRLYLGLPTNSAML
;
A
#
# COMPACT_ATOMS: atom_id res chain seq x y z
N MET A 1 -10.31 3.18 25.70
CA MET A 1 -11.75 3.05 25.43
C MET A 1 -12.01 1.58 25.24
N THR A 2 -12.79 0.97 26.14
CA THR A 2 -13.33 -0.38 25.96
C THR A 2 -14.52 -0.28 25.02
N PHE A 3 -14.47 -1.01 23.91
CA PHE A 3 -15.49 -1.00 22.88
C PHE A 3 -16.66 -1.90 23.31
N ASP A 4 -17.86 -1.35 23.48
CA ASP A 4 -19.06 -2.09 23.87
C ASP A 4 -19.78 -2.65 22.64
N TYR A 5 -19.53 -3.93 22.30
CA TYR A 5 -20.44 -4.75 21.49
C TYR A 5 -20.24 -6.25 21.78
N GLU A 6 -21.31 -7.03 21.65
CA GLU A 6 -21.26 -8.50 21.72
C GLU A 6 -20.49 -9.07 20.49
N PRO A 7 -19.38 -9.82 20.67
CA PRO A 7 -18.47 -10.22 19.58
C PRO A 7 -18.99 -11.21 18.53
N SER A 8 -20.26 -11.61 18.53
CA SER A 8 -20.71 -12.82 17.82
C SER A 8 -21.37 -12.60 16.45
N GLU A 9 -21.60 -11.35 16.01
CA GLU A 9 -22.38 -11.05 14.79
C GLU A 9 -21.65 -10.30 13.67
N LEU A 10 -20.43 -9.77 13.88
CA LEU A 10 -19.71 -9.00 12.86
C LEU A 10 -18.74 -9.87 12.07
N THR A 11 -18.68 -9.67 10.74
CA THR A 11 -17.59 -10.26 9.95
C THR A 11 -16.28 -9.52 10.26
N GLN A 12 -15.13 -10.18 10.07
CA GLN A 12 -13.81 -9.54 10.22
C GLN A 12 -13.72 -8.21 9.43
N ARG A 13 -14.35 -8.16 8.25
CA ARG A 13 -14.42 -6.95 7.43
C ARG A 13 -15.20 -5.83 8.11
N ASP A 14 -16.33 -6.15 8.73
CA ASP A 14 -17.18 -5.16 9.40
C ASP A 14 -16.47 -4.57 10.62
N GLU A 15 -15.76 -5.40 11.39
CA GLU A 15 -14.95 -4.95 12.53
C GLU A 15 -13.85 -3.95 12.11
N LEU A 16 -13.11 -4.28 11.05
CA LEU A 16 -12.05 -3.41 10.53
C LEU A 16 -12.60 -2.11 9.95
N LEU A 17 -13.73 -2.16 9.25
CA LEU A 17 -14.39 -0.97 8.71
C LEU A 17 -14.99 -0.09 9.81
N TYR A 18 -15.52 -0.70 10.87
CA TYR A 18 -15.96 0.01 12.06
C TYR A 18 -14.78 0.72 12.73
N ALA A 19 -13.64 0.04 12.90
CA ALA A 19 -12.43 0.66 13.45
C ALA A 19 -11.94 1.84 12.58
N CYS A 20 -12.01 1.73 11.24
CA CYS A 20 -11.71 2.85 10.34
C CYS A 20 -12.68 4.03 10.54
N GLN A 21 -13.96 3.76 10.77
CA GLN A 21 -14.97 4.78 11.02
C GLN A 21 -14.69 5.53 12.34
N GLU A 22 -14.34 4.82 13.41
CA GLU A 22 -13.98 5.41 14.70
C GLU A 22 -12.70 6.25 14.63
N LEU A 23 -11.72 5.82 13.83
CA LEU A 23 -10.46 6.56 13.64
C LEU A 23 -10.58 7.73 12.66
N THR A 24 -11.61 7.77 11.81
CA THR A 24 -11.80 8.83 10.80
C THR A 24 -11.67 10.25 11.37
N PRO A 25 -12.41 10.66 12.42
CA PRO A 25 -12.30 12.02 12.96
C PRO A 25 -10.90 12.34 13.51
N ILE A 26 -10.22 11.35 14.11
CA ILE A 26 -8.86 11.50 14.65
C ILE A 26 -7.85 11.72 13.51
N LEU A 27 -7.95 10.92 12.45
CA LEU A 27 -7.09 11.03 11.27
C LEU A 27 -7.31 12.34 10.53
N GLN A 28 -8.56 12.77 10.38
CA GLN A 28 -8.90 14.05 9.74
C GLN A 28 -8.35 15.25 10.53
N ALA A 29 -8.49 15.24 11.86
CA ALA A 29 -7.95 16.29 12.72
C ALA A 29 -6.42 16.38 12.68
N ALA A 30 -5.72 15.31 12.31
CA ALA A 30 -4.27 15.26 12.25
C ALA A 30 -3.67 15.58 10.87
N ASN A 31 -4.49 15.82 9.84
CA ASN A 31 -4.03 16.02 8.46
C ASN A 31 -2.92 17.07 8.33
N ASP A 32 -3.07 18.24 8.96
CA ASP A 32 -2.07 19.32 8.86
C ASP A 32 -0.78 19.00 9.61
N THR A 33 -0.88 18.36 10.77
CA THR A 33 0.29 17.88 11.53
C THR A 33 1.07 16.85 10.72
N VAL A 34 0.36 15.87 10.13
CA VAL A 34 0.94 14.82 9.29
C VAL A 34 1.65 15.41 8.06
N GLU A 35 1.08 16.42 7.41
CA GLU A 35 1.73 17.09 6.27
C GLU A 35 2.97 17.91 6.65
N LYS A 36 2.93 18.54 7.83
CA LYS A 36 4.03 19.36 8.36
C LYS A 36 5.20 18.48 8.80
N GLU A 37 4.93 17.42 9.56
CA GLU A 37 5.93 16.49 10.09
C GLU A 37 6.51 15.57 9.01
N ARG A 38 5.77 15.34 7.92
CA ARG A 38 6.16 14.45 6.80
C ARG A 38 6.35 12.99 7.22
N HIS A 39 5.72 12.59 8.30
CA HIS A 39 5.52 11.21 8.73
C HIS A 39 4.24 11.18 9.59
N LEU A 40 3.72 9.99 9.88
CA LEU A 40 2.65 9.86 10.86
C LEU A 40 3.23 10.12 12.27
N PRO A 41 2.55 10.91 13.12
CA PRO A 41 2.82 10.89 14.55
C PRO A 41 2.72 9.46 15.10
N ASN A 42 3.64 9.07 15.98
CA ASN A 42 3.68 7.72 16.55
C ASN A 42 2.35 7.32 17.19
N GLU A 43 1.67 8.24 17.88
CA GLU A 43 0.35 7.95 18.48
C GLU A 43 -0.68 7.47 17.44
N LEU A 44 -0.70 8.06 16.24
CA LEU A 44 -1.61 7.63 15.19
C LEU A 44 -1.25 6.26 14.65
N ALA A 45 0.04 6.00 14.44
CA ALA A 45 0.52 4.69 14.03
C ALA A 45 0.14 3.62 15.06
N GLU A 46 0.26 3.89 16.36
CA GLU A 46 -0.14 2.93 17.38
C GLU A 46 -1.65 2.72 17.47
N ARG A 47 -2.46 3.76 17.26
CA ARG A 47 -3.92 3.60 17.18
C ARG A 47 -4.33 2.71 16.00
N LEU A 48 -3.69 2.89 14.84
CA LEU A 48 -3.90 2.04 13.66
C LEU A 48 -3.46 0.58 13.94
N ALA A 49 -2.33 0.39 14.63
CA ALA A 49 -1.83 -0.93 15.02
C ALA A 49 -2.77 -1.64 15.99
N GLN A 50 -3.20 -0.95 17.05
CA GLN A 50 -4.15 -1.46 18.07
C GLN A 50 -5.50 -1.84 17.46
N ALA A 51 -5.95 -1.11 16.44
CA ALA A 51 -7.14 -1.42 15.67
C ALA A 51 -6.99 -2.65 14.75
N GLY A 52 -5.80 -3.28 14.71
CA GLY A 52 -5.51 -4.44 13.86
C GLY A 52 -5.27 -4.11 12.39
N LEU A 53 -5.24 -2.82 12.02
CA LEU A 53 -5.19 -2.39 10.63
C LEU A 53 -3.84 -2.69 9.97
N TYR A 54 -2.77 -2.87 10.72
CA TYR A 54 -1.43 -3.22 10.19
C TYR A 54 -1.15 -4.73 10.07
N ARG A 55 -2.06 -5.59 10.56
CA ARG A 55 -1.87 -7.05 10.59
C ARG A 55 -2.92 -7.84 9.78
N MET A 56 -3.53 -7.20 8.79
CA MET A 56 -4.48 -7.85 7.87
C MET A 56 -3.83 -8.99 7.09
N PHE A 57 -2.56 -8.86 6.68
CA PHE A 57 -1.86 -9.90 5.91
C PHE A 57 -0.86 -10.74 6.70
N VAL A 58 -0.81 -10.57 8.02
CA VAL A 58 -0.07 -11.48 8.90
C VAL A 58 -0.82 -12.83 8.94
N PRO A 59 -0.12 -13.98 8.82
CA PRO A 59 -0.73 -15.30 8.98
C PRO A 59 -1.51 -15.45 10.29
N ARG A 60 -2.63 -16.17 10.28
CA ARG A 60 -3.38 -16.48 11.53
C ARG A 60 -2.53 -17.24 12.55
N ALA A 61 -1.67 -18.13 12.08
CA ALA A 61 -0.73 -18.87 12.92
C ALA A 61 0.32 -17.99 13.63
N LEU A 62 0.45 -16.72 13.21
CA LEU A 62 1.33 -15.72 13.78
C LEU A 62 0.55 -14.61 14.53
N GLY A 63 -0.73 -14.83 14.85
CA GLY A 63 -1.57 -13.84 15.52
C GLY A 63 -2.13 -12.74 14.59
N GLY A 64 -1.99 -12.93 13.28
CA GLY A 64 -2.55 -12.05 12.26
C GLY A 64 -4.01 -12.32 11.94
N LEU A 65 -4.58 -11.46 11.09
CA LEU A 65 -5.97 -11.59 10.66
C LEU A 65 -6.12 -12.47 9.42
N GLU A 66 -5.08 -12.55 8.59
CA GLU A 66 -5.07 -13.26 7.30
C GLU A 66 -6.36 -12.97 6.51
N ALA A 67 -6.62 -11.68 6.35
CA ALA A 67 -7.79 -11.12 5.69
C ALA A 67 -7.72 -11.33 4.18
N ASP A 68 -8.88 -11.37 3.54
CA ASP A 68 -8.98 -11.39 2.10
C ASP A 68 -8.65 -10.03 1.46
N VAL A 69 -8.35 -10.04 0.17
CA VAL A 69 -7.96 -8.83 -0.58
C VAL A 69 -9.12 -7.83 -0.71
N HIS A 70 -10.38 -8.26 -0.69
CA HIS A 70 -11.53 -7.34 -0.74
C HIS A 70 -11.65 -6.53 0.55
N THR A 71 -11.47 -7.21 1.70
CA THR A 71 -11.42 -6.58 3.02
C THR A 71 -10.29 -5.55 3.06
N PHE A 72 -9.11 -5.92 2.58
CA PHE A 72 -7.96 -5.01 2.46
C PHE A 72 -8.27 -3.77 1.60
N VAL A 73 -8.86 -3.93 0.40
CA VAL A 73 -9.24 -2.80 -0.47
C VAL A 73 -10.21 -1.87 0.24
N ALA A 74 -11.27 -2.41 0.85
CA ALA A 74 -12.29 -1.61 1.52
C ALA A 74 -11.73 -0.80 2.69
N VAL A 75 -10.83 -1.40 3.49
CA VAL A 75 -10.15 -0.73 4.61
C VAL A 75 -9.25 0.40 4.10
N VAL A 76 -8.41 0.14 3.10
CA VAL A 76 -7.49 1.15 2.56
C VAL A 76 -8.24 2.31 1.90
N GLU A 77 -9.29 2.04 1.12
CA GLU A 77 -10.15 3.08 0.54
C GLU A 77 -10.80 3.95 1.63
N LYS A 78 -11.29 3.33 2.72
CA LYS A 78 -11.93 4.04 3.82
C LYS A 78 -10.94 4.93 4.57
N LEU A 79 -9.74 4.44 4.85
CA LEU A 79 -8.68 5.24 5.48
C LEU A 79 -8.26 6.40 4.58
N ALA A 80 -8.16 6.19 3.26
CA ALA A 80 -7.72 7.22 2.32
C ALA A 80 -8.72 8.38 2.21
N GLN A 81 -10.01 8.14 2.51
CA GLN A 81 -11.01 9.19 2.66
C GLN A 81 -10.81 10.06 3.91
N ALA A 82 -10.08 9.56 4.92
CA ALA A 82 -9.79 10.30 6.15
C ALA A 82 -8.41 10.98 6.10
N ASN A 83 -7.38 10.22 5.73
CA ASN A 83 -6.00 10.66 5.61
C ASN A 83 -5.24 9.73 4.65
N ALA A 84 -4.82 10.25 3.49
CA ALA A 84 -4.16 9.48 2.44
C ALA A 84 -2.83 8.86 2.88
N ALA A 85 -2.04 9.57 3.70
CA ALA A 85 -0.77 9.07 4.20
C ALA A 85 -0.96 7.89 5.17
N ALA A 86 -1.95 7.98 6.07
CA ALA A 86 -2.30 6.89 6.98
C ALA A 86 -2.73 5.64 6.21
N ALA A 87 -3.59 5.81 5.19
CA ALA A 87 -3.99 4.72 4.32
C ALA A 87 -2.81 4.07 3.59
N TRP A 88 -1.89 4.89 3.07
CA TRP A 88 -0.69 4.41 2.38
C TRP A 88 0.24 3.65 3.32
N CYS A 89 0.51 4.19 4.53
CA CYS A 89 1.29 3.49 5.55
C CYS A 89 0.65 2.17 5.97
N THR A 90 -0.68 2.13 6.12
CA THR A 90 -1.42 0.89 6.39
C THR A 90 -1.25 -0.13 5.28
N PHE A 91 -1.40 0.29 4.04
CA PHE A 91 -1.17 -0.58 2.88
C PHE A 91 0.26 -1.13 2.85
N ILE A 92 1.27 -0.28 3.03
CA ILE A 92 2.68 -0.69 2.99
C ILE A 92 3.01 -1.64 4.14
N SER A 93 2.49 -1.39 5.34
CA SER A 93 2.71 -2.31 6.47
C SER A 93 2.14 -3.69 6.16
N ASN A 94 0.90 -3.78 5.70
CA ASN A 94 0.30 -5.07 5.38
C ASN A 94 1.05 -5.81 4.27
N THR A 95 1.39 -5.14 3.18
CA THR A 95 2.16 -5.78 2.10
C THR A 95 3.56 -6.20 2.55
N SER A 96 4.20 -5.46 3.46
CA SER A 96 5.47 -5.85 4.08
C SER A 96 5.32 -7.07 4.99
N THR A 97 4.21 -7.18 5.74
CA THR A 97 3.96 -8.33 6.63
C THR A 97 3.72 -9.66 5.92
N ILE A 98 3.45 -9.66 4.61
CA ILE A 98 3.32 -10.88 3.79
C ILE A 98 4.55 -11.78 3.94
N ILE A 99 5.74 -11.21 4.18
CA ILE A 99 6.96 -11.98 4.40
C ILE A 99 6.83 -12.98 5.55
N GLY A 100 5.96 -12.74 6.54
CA GLY A 100 5.67 -13.70 7.61
C GLY A 100 5.16 -15.05 7.09
N GLY A 101 4.49 -15.09 5.94
CA GLY A 101 4.10 -16.33 5.27
C GLY A 101 5.26 -17.12 4.68
N TYR A 102 6.44 -16.51 4.51
CA TYR A 102 7.64 -17.13 3.96
C TYR A 102 8.70 -17.46 5.03
N LEU A 103 8.42 -17.15 6.29
CA LEU A 103 9.34 -17.34 7.41
C LEU A 103 8.78 -18.37 8.42
N PRO A 104 8.83 -19.68 8.13
CA PRO A 104 8.24 -20.71 9.00
C PRO A 104 9.06 -21.05 10.26
N SER A 105 10.03 -20.21 10.65
CA SER A 105 10.95 -20.48 11.76
C SER A 105 10.38 -20.04 13.12
N PRO A 106 10.71 -20.71 14.24
CA PRO A 106 10.37 -20.22 15.58
C PRO A 106 10.85 -18.79 15.83
N GLU A 107 12.02 -18.41 15.32
CA GLU A 107 12.60 -17.08 15.47
C GLU A 107 11.78 -16.01 14.73
N ALA A 108 11.21 -16.35 13.57
CA ALA A 108 10.31 -15.46 12.85
C ALA A 108 8.96 -15.29 13.56
N LYS A 109 8.49 -16.31 14.30
CA LYS A 109 7.28 -16.18 15.13
C LYS A 109 7.43 -15.08 16.18
N LEU A 110 8.64 -14.94 16.76
CA LEU A 110 8.94 -13.89 17.75
C LEU A 110 8.75 -12.47 17.20
N LEU A 111 8.86 -12.26 15.88
CA LEU A 111 8.58 -10.96 15.28
C LEU A 111 7.11 -10.57 15.47
N PHE A 112 6.20 -11.54 15.31
CA PHE A 112 4.76 -11.31 15.27
C PHE A 112 4.06 -11.57 16.62
N GLU A 113 4.81 -11.92 17.68
CA GLU A 113 4.25 -12.06 19.04
C GLU A 113 3.59 -10.77 19.53
N ASN A 114 4.10 -9.61 19.11
CA ASN A 114 3.43 -8.34 19.32
C ASN A 114 2.36 -8.14 18.23
N PRO A 115 1.06 -8.20 18.55
CA PRO A 115 0.00 -8.04 17.56
C PRO A 115 -0.09 -6.61 17.01
N ASN A 116 0.59 -5.64 17.63
CA ASN A 116 0.69 -4.24 17.17
C ASN A 116 1.97 -3.98 16.36
N ILE A 117 2.61 -5.03 15.85
CA ILE A 117 3.78 -4.91 14.97
C ILE A 117 3.47 -4.03 13.76
N LYS A 118 4.38 -3.10 13.49
CA LYS A 118 4.41 -2.25 12.31
C LYS A 118 5.59 -2.67 11.45
N MET A 119 5.33 -3.04 10.20
CA MET A 119 6.40 -3.32 9.25
C MET A 119 6.44 -2.26 8.16
N ALA A 120 7.61 -2.05 7.59
CA ALA A 120 7.80 -1.28 6.37
C ALA A 120 8.81 -2.00 5.48
N GLY A 121 9.05 -1.49 4.28
CA GLY A 121 10.18 -1.96 3.49
C GLY A 121 10.03 -1.82 2.00
N VAL A 122 11.05 -2.29 1.29
CA VAL A 122 11.17 -2.19 -0.16
C VAL A 122 11.67 -3.53 -0.71
N PHE A 123 10.88 -4.17 -1.56
CA PHE A 123 11.22 -5.45 -2.18
C PHE A 123 12.36 -5.35 -3.21
N ALA A 124 12.56 -4.18 -3.83
CA ALA A 124 13.56 -4.01 -4.86
C ALA A 124 14.97 -4.36 -4.32
N PRO A 125 15.75 -5.21 -5.03
CA PRO A 125 17.02 -5.71 -4.52
C PRO A 125 18.14 -4.66 -4.68
N ARG A 126 18.12 -3.64 -3.82
CA ARG A 126 19.09 -2.52 -3.82
C ARG A 126 20.22 -2.71 -2.80
N GLY A 127 20.09 -3.66 -1.89
CA GLY A 127 21.18 -4.09 -1.00
C GLY A 127 21.98 -5.25 -1.56
N THR A 128 23.08 -5.56 -0.88
CA THR A 128 23.92 -6.73 -1.10
C THR A 128 24.04 -7.52 0.19
N ALA A 129 24.03 -8.83 0.10
CA ALA A 129 24.14 -9.72 1.24
C ALA A 129 25.16 -10.84 0.98
N VAL A 130 26.10 -11.02 1.91
CA VAL A 130 27.10 -12.09 1.87
C VAL A 130 26.80 -13.09 2.97
N ARG A 131 26.77 -14.39 2.64
CA ARG A 131 26.54 -15.45 3.63
C ARG A 131 27.66 -15.45 4.68
N THR A 132 27.29 -15.51 5.95
CA THR A 132 28.23 -15.50 7.07
C THR A 132 27.70 -16.30 8.26
N VAL A 133 28.57 -16.50 9.26
CA VAL A 133 28.21 -17.06 10.56
C VAL A 133 28.70 -16.11 11.65
N VAL A 134 27.78 -15.66 12.51
CA VAL A 134 28.08 -14.81 13.67
C VAL A 134 27.58 -15.53 14.91
N ASP A 135 28.43 -15.72 15.92
CA ASP A 135 28.12 -16.41 17.18
C ASP A 135 27.45 -17.78 17.00
N GLY A 136 27.86 -18.52 15.96
CA GLY A 136 27.32 -19.84 15.63
C GLY A 136 25.97 -19.82 14.88
N VAL A 137 25.41 -18.64 14.60
CA VAL A 137 24.17 -18.48 13.83
C VAL A 137 24.50 -18.20 12.37
N SER A 138 23.98 -19.03 11.47
CA SER A 138 24.11 -18.80 10.02
C SER A 138 23.18 -17.66 9.57
N GLY A 139 23.69 -16.79 8.71
CA GLY A 139 22.93 -15.64 8.21
C GLY A 139 23.66 -14.89 7.13
N PHE A 140 23.42 -13.59 7.09
CA PHE A 140 23.94 -12.69 6.07
C PHE A 140 24.53 -11.45 6.71
N LEU A 141 25.66 -10.99 6.18
CA LEU A 141 26.15 -9.64 6.42
C LEU A 141 25.61 -8.76 5.29
N VAL A 142 24.89 -7.70 5.65
CA VAL A 142 24.10 -6.90 4.71
C VAL A 142 24.57 -5.45 4.70
N ASN A 143 24.72 -4.92 3.49
CA ASN A 143 24.99 -3.52 3.21
C ASN A 143 24.02 -3.05 2.14
N GLY A 144 23.36 -1.90 2.33
CA GLY A 144 22.41 -1.40 1.35
C GLY A 144 21.78 -0.07 1.71
N SER A 145 21.20 0.56 0.68
CA SER A 145 20.32 1.70 0.83
C SER A 145 19.10 1.56 -0.08
N TRP A 146 17.93 1.90 0.46
CA TRP A 146 16.65 1.79 -0.22
C TRP A 146 15.90 3.11 -0.09
N MET A 147 15.52 3.69 -1.23
CA MET A 147 14.64 4.84 -1.29
C MET A 147 13.17 4.41 -1.16
N TRP A 148 12.29 5.36 -0.84
CA TRP A 148 10.83 5.16 -0.80
C TRP A 148 10.35 4.26 0.36
N GLY A 149 11.01 4.32 1.52
CA GLY A 149 10.65 3.55 2.72
C GLY A 149 9.42 4.09 3.43
N SER A 150 8.24 4.04 2.81
CA SER A 150 6.99 4.49 3.44
C SER A 150 6.74 3.78 4.77
N ALA A 151 6.21 4.51 5.76
CA ALA A 151 5.99 4.04 7.13
C ALA A 151 7.26 3.65 7.92
N SER A 152 8.46 3.79 7.34
CA SER A 152 9.73 3.40 8.00
C SER A 152 9.95 4.09 9.35
N TYR A 153 9.51 5.34 9.50
CA TYR A 153 9.67 6.10 10.73
C TYR A 153 8.95 5.48 11.94
N ASN A 154 7.83 4.78 11.70
CA ASN A 154 7.03 4.16 12.75
C ASN A 154 7.22 2.64 12.81
N ALA A 155 8.09 2.06 11.98
CA ALA A 155 8.20 0.63 11.84
C ALA A 155 9.00 0.00 12.99
N ASP A 156 8.53 -1.13 13.50
CA ASP A 156 9.30 -1.97 14.44
C ASP A 156 10.33 -2.82 13.67
N PHE A 157 9.97 -3.23 12.44
CA PHE A 157 10.83 -3.96 11.53
C PHE A 157 10.74 -3.41 10.10
N ILE A 158 11.87 -3.42 9.40
CA ILE A 158 11.97 -2.90 8.03
C ILE A 158 12.55 -3.99 7.14
N THR A 159 11.91 -4.25 6.00
CA THR A 159 12.41 -5.21 5.01
C THR A 159 13.19 -4.51 3.91
N GLY A 160 14.33 -5.08 3.49
CA GLY A 160 15.11 -4.57 2.36
C GLY A 160 15.52 -5.69 1.42
N GLY A 161 15.14 -5.58 0.15
CA GLY A 161 15.57 -6.51 -0.90
C GLY A 161 17.09 -6.45 -1.11
N CYS A 162 17.73 -7.61 -1.17
CA CYS A 162 19.16 -7.77 -1.40
C CYS A 162 19.43 -8.74 -2.53
N VAL A 163 20.46 -8.44 -3.33
CA VAL A 163 21.13 -9.45 -4.17
C VAL A 163 22.08 -10.25 -3.28
N ILE A 164 22.04 -11.58 -3.39
CA ILE A 164 23.00 -12.43 -2.67
C ILE A 164 24.31 -12.48 -3.46
N LEU A 165 25.43 -12.28 -2.76
CA LEU A 165 26.76 -12.33 -3.33
C LEU A 165 27.48 -13.62 -2.93
N ASP A 166 28.23 -14.18 -3.87
CA ASP A 166 29.14 -15.28 -3.63
C ASP A 166 30.39 -14.84 -2.84
N LYS A 167 31.25 -15.80 -2.51
CA LYS A 167 32.51 -15.57 -1.78
C LYS A 167 33.50 -14.64 -2.50
N ASP A 168 33.35 -14.47 -3.81
CA ASP A 168 34.21 -13.62 -4.66
C ASP A 168 33.56 -12.24 -4.89
N GLY A 169 32.43 -11.96 -4.22
CA GLY A 169 31.69 -10.70 -4.29
C GLY A 169 30.83 -10.54 -5.55
N LYS A 170 30.56 -11.62 -6.29
CA LYS A 170 29.73 -11.57 -7.50
C LYS A 170 28.28 -11.97 -7.19
N PRO A 171 27.28 -11.42 -7.89
CA PRO A 171 25.90 -11.86 -7.73
C PRO A 171 25.72 -13.36 -7.96
N GLU A 172 25.17 -14.07 -6.97
CA GLU A 172 24.71 -15.45 -7.11
C GLU A 172 23.56 -15.51 -8.14
N LYS A 173 23.57 -16.57 -8.95
CA LYS A 173 22.53 -16.82 -9.94
C LYS A 173 21.80 -18.12 -9.63
N LEU A 174 20.50 -18.11 -9.86
CA LEU A 174 19.66 -19.30 -9.88
C LEU A 174 19.91 -20.13 -11.14
N ALA A 175 19.35 -21.34 -11.17
CA ALA A 175 19.55 -22.29 -12.27
C ALA A 175 19.09 -21.76 -13.64
N ASP A 176 18.12 -20.84 -13.65
CA ASP A 176 17.60 -20.17 -14.85
C ASP A 176 18.38 -18.90 -15.24
N GLY A 177 19.44 -18.57 -14.49
CA GLY A 177 20.30 -17.41 -14.72
C GLY A 177 19.81 -16.09 -14.11
N THR A 178 18.65 -16.08 -13.44
CA THR A 178 18.17 -14.92 -12.68
C THR A 178 19.02 -14.71 -11.41
N LEU A 179 19.06 -13.48 -10.90
CA LEU A 179 19.82 -13.18 -9.68
C LEU A 179 19.08 -13.73 -8.46
N GLU A 180 19.81 -14.45 -7.60
CA GLU A 180 19.28 -14.84 -6.29
C GLU A 180 19.09 -13.57 -5.46
N ASN A 181 17.85 -13.32 -5.07
CA ASN A 181 17.48 -12.17 -4.27
C ASN A 181 16.62 -12.60 -3.09
N ARG A 182 16.84 -11.93 -1.95
CA ARG A 182 16.10 -12.18 -0.72
C ARG A 182 15.74 -10.85 -0.07
N SER A 183 14.56 -10.79 0.51
CA SER A 183 14.20 -9.73 1.44
C SER A 183 14.80 -10.06 2.80
N MET A 184 15.53 -9.09 3.36
CA MET A 184 16.12 -9.17 4.70
C MET A 184 15.23 -8.41 5.67
N VAL A 185 14.91 -9.01 6.83
CA VAL A 185 14.15 -8.33 7.89
C VAL A 185 15.12 -7.73 8.90
N PHE A 186 15.14 -6.41 9.01
CA PHE A 186 15.93 -5.66 9.98
C PHE A 186 15.06 -5.22 11.15
N ARG A 187 15.63 -5.21 12.37
CA ARG A 187 15.06 -4.44 13.48
C ARG A 187 15.26 -2.95 13.20
N ALA A 188 14.33 -2.10 13.65
CA ALA A 188 14.42 -0.65 13.48
C ALA A 188 15.78 -0.07 13.96
N GLU A 189 16.33 -0.60 15.06
CA GLU A 189 17.63 -0.17 15.61
C GLU A 189 18.84 -0.44 14.71
N GLN A 190 18.72 -1.36 13.74
CA GLN A 190 19.76 -1.66 12.76
C GLN A 190 19.74 -0.70 11.57
N VAL A 191 18.69 0.13 11.46
CA VAL A 191 18.38 0.93 10.27
C VAL A 191 18.64 2.41 10.54
N SER A 192 19.36 3.05 9.62
CA SER A 192 19.49 4.51 9.60
C SER A 192 18.53 5.09 8.58
N ILE A 193 17.66 6.00 9.01
CA ILE A 193 16.69 6.69 8.14
C ILE A 193 17.20 8.11 7.85
N ALA A 194 17.32 8.46 6.57
CA ALA A 194 17.74 9.78 6.12
C ALA A 194 16.52 10.67 5.80
N ASP A 195 16.58 11.95 6.15
CA ASP A 195 15.51 12.89 5.80
C ASP A 195 15.59 13.28 4.32
N THR A 196 14.86 12.54 3.47
CA THR A 196 14.86 12.72 2.01
C THR A 196 13.46 12.93 1.41
N TRP A 197 12.41 12.79 2.21
CA TRP A 197 11.02 12.85 1.73
C TRP A 197 10.45 14.27 1.67
N HIS A 198 10.87 15.06 0.69
CA HIS A 198 10.38 16.43 0.45
C HIS A 198 9.54 16.49 -0.84
N THR A 199 8.27 16.10 -0.75
CA THR A 199 7.41 15.87 -1.92
C THR A 199 6.21 16.80 -2.01
N LEU A 200 5.57 16.76 -3.19
CA LEU A 200 4.32 17.46 -3.51
C LEU A 200 3.16 16.96 -2.64
N GLY A 201 2.88 15.66 -2.68
CA GLY A 201 1.83 15.00 -1.90
C GLY A 201 2.33 13.71 -1.24
N LEU A 202 1.43 13.01 -0.57
CA LEU A 202 1.72 11.89 0.31
C LEU A 202 2.86 12.21 1.28
N ARG A 203 2.94 13.47 1.72
CA ARG A 203 4.05 13.97 2.55
C ARG A 203 4.14 13.19 3.85
N GLY A 204 2.99 12.90 4.46
CA GLY A 204 2.88 12.18 5.72
C GLY A 204 3.30 10.72 5.71
N THR A 205 3.63 10.13 4.55
CA THR A 205 4.02 8.72 4.50
C THR A 205 5.43 8.49 5.01
N GLY A 206 6.25 9.54 5.12
CA GLY A 206 7.64 9.45 5.54
C GLY A 206 8.44 8.47 4.71
N SER A 207 8.28 8.51 3.38
CA SER A 207 8.93 7.57 2.43
C SER A 207 10.42 7.86 2.23
N ASN A 208 11.10 8.12 3.34
CA ASN A 208 12.51 8.42 3.42
C ASN A 208 13.37 7.27 2.90
N GLU A 209 14.60 7.61 2.54
CA GLU A 209 15.65 6.63 2.30
C GLU A 209 16.07 6.01 3.63
N TYR A 210 16.29 4.70 3.64
CA TYR A 210 16.86 4.00 4.77
C TYR A 210 18.01 3.11 4.34
N SER A 211 18.96 2.91 5.24
CA SER A 211 20.20 2.18 4.96
C SER A 211 20.62 1.32 6.14
N VAL A 212 21.39 0.29 5.82
CA VAL A 212 22.09 -0.55 6.79
C VAL A 212 23.53 -0.70 6.37
N LYS A 213 24.42 -0.77 7.36
CA LYS A 213 25.85 -1.01 7.16
C LYS A 213 26.32 -2.14 8.04
N ASP A 214 26.92 -3.16 7.43
CA ASP A 214 27.45 -4.35 8.09
C ASP A 214 26.45 -4.99 9.07
N ALA A 215 25.17 -4.99 8.70
CA ALA A 215 24.10 -5.53 9.53
C ALA A 215 24.04 -7.04 9.39
N PHE A 216 24.12 -7.76 10.51
CA PHE A 216 23.87 -9.20 10.52
C PHE A 216 22.36 -9.49 10.54
N VAL A 217 21.94 -10.36 9.62
CA VAL A 217 20.56 -10.87 9.53
C VAL A 217 20.60 -12.40 9.57
N PRO A 218 20.03 -13.05 10.59
CA PRO A 218 19.91 -14.51 10.64
C PRO A 218 19.21 -15.05 9.40
N ALA A 219 19.62 -16.22 8.91
CA ALA A 219 18.99 -16.81 7.72
C ALA A 219 17.47 -17.03 7.92
N SER A 220 17.06 -17.28 9.16
CA SER A 220 15.67 -17.43 9.59
C SER A 220 14.81 -16.17 9.48
N LEU A 221 15.43 -15.00 9.25
CA LEU A 221 14.78 -13.70 9.03
C LEU A 221 15.03 -13.18 7.60
N SER A 222 15.22 -14.11 6.64
CA SER A 222 15.37 -13.80 5.23
C SER A 222 14.51 -14.73 4.36
N ALA A 223 13.84 -14.17 3.36
CA ALA A 223 13.01 -14.94 2.44
C ALA A 223 13.07 -14.36 1.02
N SER A 224 13.05 -15.24 0.02
CA SER A 224 12.76 -14.87 -1.36
C SER A 224 11.28 -15.04 -1.63
N ILE A 225 10.58 -13.93 -1.89
CA ILE A 225 9.15 -13.98 -2.29
C ILE A 225 8.93 -14.53 -3.70
N LEU A 226 10.02 -14.74 -4.45
CA LEU A 226 10.00 -15.27 -5.82
C LEU A 226 10.25 -16.78 -5.86
N THR A 227 11.10 -17.29 -4.97
CA THR A 227 11.61 -18.68 -5.04
C THR A 227 11.34 -19.51 -3.80
N ASP A 228 11.17 -18.90 -2.62
CA ASP A 228 10.78 -19.65 -1.43
C ASP A 228 9.27 -19.93 -1.47
N VAL A 229 8.87 -21.09 -0.95
CA VAL A 229 7.47 -21.51 -0.91
C VAL A 229 6.84 -20.96 0.37
N PRO A 230 5.78 -20.15 0.29
CA PRO A 230 5.10 -19.67 1.47
C PRO A 230 4.25 -20.77 2.12
N ILE A 231 3.78 -20.52 3.34
CA ILE A 231 2.76 -21.33 3.98
C ILE A 231 1.51 -21.45 3.10
N ALA A 232 0.74 -22.52 3.33
CA ALA A 232 -0.54 -22.68 2.66
C ALA A 232 -1.54 -21.58 3.06
N GLY A 233 -2.34 -21.13 2.10
CA GLY A 233 -3.43 -20.18 2.31
C GLY A 233 -3.72 -19.40 1.04
N ALA A 234 -4.97 -19.00 0.83
CA ALA A 234 -5.39 -18.24 -0.36
C ALA A 234 -4.59 -16.93 -0.51
N LEU A 235 -4.41 -16.21 0.60
CA LEU A 235 -3.64 -14.97 0.65
C LEU A 235 -2.20 -15.14 0.14
N PHE A 236 -1.51 -16.19 0.58
CA PHE A 236 -0.09 -16.40 0.25
C PHE A 236 0.13 -17.01 -1.14
N LYS A 237 -0.95 -17.51 -1.79
CA LYS A 237 -0.95 -17.88 -3.20
C LYS A 237 -1.25 -16.69 -4.11
N PHE A 238 -1.80 -15.61 -3.57
CA PHE A 238 -2.14 -14.42 -4.33
C PHE A 238 -0.86 -13.64 -4.72
N PRO A 239 -0.71 -13.18 -5.97
CA PRO A 239 0.53 -12.57 -6.45
C PRO A 239 0.86 -11.29 -5.68
N VAL A 240 1.98 -11.30 -4.97
CA VAL A 240 2.41 -10.22 -4.07
C VAL A 240 2.50 -8.87 -4.79
N PHE A 241 3.02 -8.84 -6.02
CA PHE A 241 3.10 -7.62 -6.82
C PHE A 241 1.73 -7.10 -7.28
N CYS A 242 0.76 -7.99 -7.52
CA CYS A 242 -0.62 -7.57 -7.73
C CYS A 242 -1.21 -6.91 -6.48
N ILE A 243 -1.03 -7.50 -5.28
CA ILE A 243 -1.50 -6.92 -4.01
C ILE A 243 -0.91 -5.52 -3.81
N LEU A 244 0.39 -5.35 -4.09
CA LEU A 244 1.05 -4.05 -4.03
C LEU A 244 0.35 -3.02 -4.95
N GLY A 245 0.03 -3.40 -6.19
CA GLY A 245 -0.74 -2.57 -7.13
C GLY A 245 -2.15 -2.25 -6.64
N VAL A 246 -2.84 -3.24 -6.05
CA VAL A 246 -4.19 -3.11 -5.51
C VAL A 246 -4.24 -2.10 -4.37
N GLY A 247 -3.25 -2.10 -3.47
CA GLY A 247 -3.16 -1.12 -2.38
C GLY A 247 -3.04 0.32 -2.89
N ILE A 248 -2.22 0.54 -3.93
CA ILE A 248 -2.06 1.87 -4.55
C ILE A 248 -3.38 2.35 -5.17
N ALA A 249 -4.05 1.48 -5.93
CA ALA A 249 -5.34 1.78 -6.53
C ALA A 249 -6.40 2.10 -5.45
N ALA A 250 -6.45 1.33 -4.36
CA ALA A 250 -7.37 1.58 -3.25
C ALA A 250 -7.14 2.95 -2.59
N VAL A 251 -5.88 3.37 -2.37
CA VAL A 251 -5.57 4.72 -1.87
C VAL A 251 -6.06 5.78 -2.87
N ALA A 252 -5.75 5.63 -4.16
CA ALA A 252 -6.15 6.58 -5.19
C ALA A 252 -7.68 6.73 -5.30
N LEU A 253 -8.42 5.61 -5.25
CA LEU A 253 -9.89 5.59 -5.27
C LEU A 253 -10.48 6.28 -4.02
N GLY A 254 -9.90 6.05 -2.84
CA GLY A 254 -10.33 6.72 -1.61
C GLY A 254 -10.08 8.23 -1.63
N ILE A 255 -8.93 8.67 -2.16
CA ILE A 255 -8.64 10.10 -2.38
C ILE A 255 -9.66 10.72 -3.34
N ALA A 256 -9.97 10.03 -4.45
CA ALA A 256 -10.95 10.50 -5.43
C ALA A 256 -12.36 10.62 -4.83
N ARG A 257 -12.75 9.68 -3.96
CA ARG A 257 -14.00 9.74 -3.21
C ARG A 257 -14.07 10.98 -2.32
N LEU A 258 -13.04 11.21 -1.49
CA LEU A 258 -12.94 12.41 -0.65
C LEU A 258 -13.02 13.70 -1.47
N ALA A 259 -12.38 13.73 -2.64
CA ALA A 259 -12.39 14.91 -3.49
C ALA A 259 -13.79 15.22 -4.05
N ILE A 260 -14.56 14.21 -4.48
CA ILE A 260 -15.94 14.43 -4.92
C ILE A 260 -16.80 14.91 -3.74
N ASP A 261 -16.69 14.27 -2.58
CA ASP A 261 -17.51 14.62 -1.41
C ASP A 261 -17.21 16.04 -0.92
N SER A 262 -15.93 16.42 -0.92
CA SER A 262 -15.47 17.77 -0.61
C SER A 262 -16.00 18.81 -1.61
N LEU A 263 -16.06 18.47 -2.91
CA LEU A 263 -16.66 19.35 -3.91
C LEU A 263 -18.17 19.52 -3.66
N ILE A 264 -18.89 18.45 -3.34
CA ILE A 264 -20.33 18.50 -3.06
C ILE A 264 -20.60 19.39 -1.84
N GLU A 265 -19.84 19.20 -0.76
CA GLU A 265 -19.93 20.03 0.44
C GLU A 265 -19.66 21.50 0.13
N LEU A 266 -18.58 21.79 -0.59
CA LEU A 266 -18.25 23.15 -1.01
C LEU A 266 -19.36 23.75 -1.88
N ALA A 267 -19.84 22.99 -2.87
CA ALA A 267 -20.76 23.50 -3.89
C ALA A 267 -22.14 23.85 -3.34
N THR A 268 -22.58 23.13 -2.31
CA THR A 268 -23.87 23.37 -1.63
C THR A 268 -23.84 24.58 -0.70
N LYS A 269 -22.64 25.09 -0.33
CA LYS A 269 -22.46 26.24 0.55
C LYS A 269 -21.95 27.49 -0.17
N LYS A 270 -21.19 27.33 -1.25
CA LYS A 270 -20.49 28.41 -1.96
C LYS A 270 -21.37 29.11 -2.99
N THR A 271 -21.49 30.43 -2.87
CA THR A 271 -21.92 31.31 -3.96
C THR A 271 -20.68 31.89 -4.66
N PRO A 272 -20.39 31.51 -5.93
CA PRO A 272 -19.23 32.07 -6.64
C PRO A 272 -19.34 33.59 -6.83
N GLN A 273 -18.21 34.29 -6.86
CA GLN A 273 -18.18 35.73 -7.10
C GLN A 273 -18.92 36.10 -8.40
N GLY A 274 -19.77 37.13 -8.34
CA GLY A 274 -20.60 37.55 -9.48
C GLY A 274 -21.80 36.64 -9.78
N SER A 275 -22.10 35.67 -8.92
CA SER A 275 -23.26 34.77 -9.02
C SER A 275 -24.32 35.13 -7.97
N ALA A 276 -25.61 35.02 -8.33
CA ALA A 276 -26.71 34.99 -7.35
C ALA A 276 -27.08 33.56 -6.93
N ARG A 277 -26.52 32.56 -7.61
CA ARG A 277 -26.77 31.12 -7.41
C ARG A 277 -25.61 30.44 -6.73
N LEU A 278 -25.91 29.44 -5.90
CA LEU A 278 -24.92 28.51 -5.36
C LEU A 278 -24.19 27.79 -6.50
N LEU A 279 -22.98 27.33 -6.23
CA LEU A 279 -22.20 26.54 -7.18
C LEU A 279 -22.96 25.26 -7.57
N ALA A 280 -23.65 24.61 -6.62
CA ALA A 280 -24.49 23.43 -6.87
C ALA A 280 -25.67 23.66 -7.83
N GLU A 281 -26.14 24.90 -7.97
CA GLU A 281 -27.26 25.25 -8.87
C GLU A 281 -26.80 25.49 -10.33
N ARG A 282 -25.49 25.36 -10.60
CA ARG A 282 -24.95 25.45 -11.95
C ARG A 282 -25.02 24.10 -12.65
N ALA A 283 -25.61 24.09 -13.85
CA ALA A 283 -25.70 22.88 -14.67
C ALA A 283 -24.32 22.23 -14.93
N SER A 284 -23.27 23.02 -15.11
CA SER A 284 -21.90 22.51 -15.29
C SER A 284 -21.41 21.75 -14.05
N THR A 285 -21.63 22.27 -12.85
CA THR A 285 -21.26 21.60 -11.59
C THR A 285 -22.00 20.27 -11.43
N GLN A 286 -23.30 20.25 -11.69
CA GLN A 286 -24.11 19.02 -11.63
C GLN A 286 -23.58 17.96 -12.61
N GLN A 287 -23.25 18.35 -13.83
CA GLN A 287 -22.65 17.46 -14.83
C GLN A 287 -21.26 16.96 -14.42
N HIS A 288 -20.43 17.81 -13.83
CA HIS A 288 -19.09 17.41 -13.37
C HIS A 288 -19.17 16.40 -12.23
N VAL A 289 -20.05 16.61 -11.25
CA VAL A 289 -20.30 15.66 -10.16
C VAL A 289 -20.80 14.33 -10.71
N ALA A 290 -21.82 14.32 -11.57
CA ALA A 290 -22.36 13.09 -12.14
C ALA A 290 -21.32 12.30 -12.97
N ARG A 291 -20.49 13.00 -13.77
CA ARG A 291 -19.41 12.37 -14.54
C ARG A 291 -18.32 11.80 -13.62
N ALA A 292 -17.90 12.56 -12.61
CA ALA A 292 -16.92 12.10 -11.63
C ALA A 292 -17.41 10.84 -10.90
N GLU A 293 -18.68 10.81 -10.52
CA GLU A 293 -19.29 9.68 -9.82
C GLU A 293 -19.34 8.42 -10.71
N ALA A 294 -19.80 8.56 -11.96
CA ALA A 294 -19.84 7.45 -12.90
C ALA A 294 -18.44 6.90 -13.16
N GLN A 295 -17.46 7.78 -13.40
CA GLN A 295 -16.07 7.46 -13.69
C GLN A 295 -15.40 6.72 -12.52
N LEU A 296 -15.52 7.25 -11.29
CA LEU A 296 -14.96 6.60 -10.10
C LEU A 296 -15.58 5.23 -9.84
N ARG A 297 -16.91 5.14 -9.94
CA ARG A 297 -17.63 3.88 -9.68
C ARG A 297 -17.32 2.81 -10.72
N SER A 298 -17.19 3.16 -12.00
CA SER A 298 -16.81 2.19 -13.03
C SER A 298 -15.37 1.69 -12.87
N ALA A 299 -14.44 2.59 -12.53
CA ALA A 299 -13.04 2.24 -12.26
C ALA A 299 -12.94 1.29 -11.06
N ARG A 300 -13.64 1.60 -9.97
CA ARG A 300 -13.72 0.74 -8.78
C ARG A 300 -14.37 -0.61 -9.11
N ALA A 301 -15.44 -0.64 -9.90
CA ALA A 301 -16.10 -1.90 -10.26
C ALA A 301 -15.17 -2.84 -11.03
N PHE A 302 -14.36 -2.32 -11.97
CA PHE A 302 -13.38 -3.13 -12.68
C PHE A 302 -12.27 -3.67 -11.77
N LEU A 303 -11.77 -2.84 -10.83
CA LEU A 303 -10.80 -3.31 -9.83
C LEU A 303 -11.36 -4.45 -8.98
N ILE A 304 -12.59 -4.30 -8.47
CA ILE A 304 -13.21 -5.32 -7.61
C ILE A 304 -13.49 -6.60 -8.40
N ASP A 305 -13.95 -6.54 -9.66
CA ASP A 305 -14.12 -7.72 -10.51
C ASP A 305 -12.80 -8.49 -10.70
N ALA A 306 -11.70 -7.78 -10.99
CA ALA A 306 -10.39 -8.40 -11.17
C ALA A 306 -9.88 -9.05 -9.86
N VAL A 307 -10.09 -8.39 -8.72
CA VAL A 307 -9.77 -8.94 -7.39
C VAL A 307 -10.59 -10.19 -7.10
N ASP A 308 -11.90 -10.17 -7.34
CA ASP A 308 -12.81 -11.29 -7.06
C ASP A 308 -12.43 -12.54 -7.86
N ARG A 309 -12.20 -12.38 -9.16
CA ARG A 309 -11.80 -13.48 -10.05
C ARG A 309 -10.45 -14.09 -9.66
N ALA A 310 -9.47 -13.26 -9.29
CA ALA A 310 -8.16 -13.75 -8.87
C ALA A 310 -8.19 -14.37 -7.46
N TRP A 311 -8.98 -13.80 -6.55
CA TRP A 311 -9.16 -14.33 -5.20
C TRP A 311 -9.84 -15.70 -5.24
N SER A 312 -10.89 -15.85 -6.03
CA SER A 312 -11.57 -17.15 -6.24
C SER A 312 -10.61 -18.22 -6.81
N ALA A 313 -9.73 -17.85 -7.75
CA ALA A 313 -8.71 -18.77 -8.25
C ALA A 313 -7.70 -19.17 -7.15
N SER A 314 -7.36 -18.26 -6.23
CA SER A 314 -6.46 -18.53 -5.11
C SER A 314 -7.05 -19.51 -4.08
N THR A 315 -8.37 -19.52 -3.91
CA THR A 315 -9.09 -20.42 -3.00
C THR A 315 -9.34 -21.80 -3.60
N ASP A 316 -9.71 -21.85 -4.88
CA ASP A 316 -10.24 -23.07 -5.51
C ASP A 316 -9.13 -23.96 -6.08
N SER A 317 -8.42 -23.46 -7.11
CA SER A 317 -7.32 -24.20 -7.77
C SER A 317 -5.98 -23.96 -7.07
N GLY A 318 -5.83 -22.81 -6.43
CA GLY A 318 -4.56 -22.33 -5.88
C GLY A 318 -3.57 -21.85 -6.93
N GLU A 319 -3.96 -21.80 -8.21
CA GLU A 319 -3.14 -21.30 -9.32
C GLU A 319 -3.82 -20.11 -9.99
N ILE A 320 -3.13 -18.97 -10.01
CA ILE A 320 -3.61 -17.75 -10.65
C ILE A 320 -2.94 -17.60 -12.01
N SER A 321 -3.72 -17.83 -13.06
CA SER A 321 -3.24 -17.76 -14.43
C SER A 321 -2.65 -16.39 -14.78
N VAL A 322 -1.74 -16.36 -15.77
CA VAL A 322 -1.20 -15.10 -16.33
C VAL A 322 -2.30 -14.14 -16.75
N ALA A 323 -3.44 -14.64 -17.26
CA ALA A 323 -4.57 -13.81 -17.67
C ALA A 323 -5.23 -13.09 -16.48
N LEU A 324 -5.40 -13.78 -15.33
CA LEU A 324 -5.94 -13.15 -14.12
C LEU A 324 -4.96 -12.12 -13.53
N ARG A 325 -3.66 -12.43 -13.51
CA ARG A 325 -2.62 -11.49 -13.07
C ARG A 325 -2.55 -10.26 -13.97
N ARG A 326 -2.65 -10.44 -15.29
CA ARG A 326 -2.77 -9.36 -16.28
C ARG A 326 -3.97 -8.46 -15.98
N ASP A 327 -5.16 -9.05 -15.80
CA ASP A 327 -6.39 -8.30 -15.56
C ASP A 327 -6.30 -7.47 -14.26
N LEU A 328 -5.71 -8.01 -13.20
CA LEU A 328 -5.41 -7.27 -11.95
C LEU A 328 -4.49 -6.08 -12.21
N ARG A 329 -3.36 -6.28 -12.90
CA ARG A 329 -2.40 -5.21 -13.19
C ARG A 329 -3.00 -4.12 -14.09
N LEU A 330 -3.86 -4.50 -15.04
CA LEU A 330 -4.62 -3.57 -15.86
C LEU A 330 -5.61 -2.76 -15.02
N ALA A 331 -6.43 -3.43 -14.21
CA ALA A 331 -7.46 -2.78 -13.41
C ALA A 331 -6.89 -1.83 -12.36
N THR A 332 -5.76 -2.19 -11.73
CA THR A 332 -5.06 -1.33 -10.75
C THR A 332 -4.51 -0.05 -11.38
N THR A 333 -3.89 -0.17 -12.56
CA THR A 333 -3.37 0.99 -13.32
C THR A 333 -4.52 1.90 -13.77
N HIS A 334 -5.56 1.31 -14.37
CA HIS A 334 -6.74 2.06 -14.81
C HIS A 334 -7.43 2.77 -13.64
N ALA A 335 -7.66 2.09 -12.52
CA ALA A 335 -8.28 2.72 -11.35
C ALA A 335 -7.49 3.92 -10.82
N SER A 336 -6.16 3.84 -10.84
CA SER A 336 -5.29 4.93 -10.40
C SER A 336 -5.32 6.12 -11.37
N GLU A 337 -5.31 5.86 -12.68
CA GLU A 337 -5.42 6.90 -13.71
C GLU A 337 -6.79 7.61 -13.66
N GLU A 338 -7.87 6.84 -13.55
CA GLU A 338 -9.23 7.37 -13.45
C GLU A 338 -9.41 8.20 -12.17
N ALA A 339 -8.80 7.79 -11.05
CA ALA A 339 -8.79 8.58 -9.83
C ALA A 339 -8.11 9.96 -10.03
N VAL A 340 -6.98 10.03 -10.74
CA VAL A 340 -6.32 11.30 -11.07
C VAL A 340 -7.23 12.20 -11.91
N GLN A 341 -7.88 11.63 -12.94
CA GLN A 341 -8.82 12.35 -13.81
C GLN A 341 -10.02 12.90 -13.03
N VAL A 342 -10.59 12.08 -12.14
CA VAL A 342 -11.71 12.45 -11.26
C VAL A 342 -11.30 13.60 -10.34
N VAL A 343 -10.17 13.48 -9.63
CA VAL A 343 -9.68 14.52 -8.71
C VAL A 343 -9.40 15.83 -9.46
N THR A 344 -8.76 15.75 -10.63
CA THR A 344 -8.46 16.93 -11.47
C THR A 344 -9.74 17.65 -11.90
N ARG A 345 -10.77 16.89 -12.29
CA ARG A 345 -12.09 17.44 -12.66
C ARG A 345 -12.74 18.17 -11.50
N VAL A 346 -12.78 17.56 -10.31
CA VAL A 346 -13.46 18.16 -9.15
C VAL A 346 -12.68 19.35 -8.59
N TYR A 347 -11.35 19.29 -8.57
CA TYR A 347 -10.47 20.40 -8.22
C TYR A 347 -10.74 21.61 -9.13
N SER A 348 -10.79 21.39 -10.45
CA SER A 348 -11.06 22.46 -11.42
C SER A 348 -12.45 23.09 -11.22
N CYS A 349 -13.45 22.29 -10.83
CA CYS A 349 -14.82 22.76 -10.61
C CYS A 349 -14.95 23.66 -9.36
N ALA A 350 -14.10 23.48 -8.35
CA ALA A 350 -14.16 24.25 -7.12
C ALA A 350 -13.64 25.70 -7.27
N GLY A 351 -12.84 25.98 -8.31
CA GLY A 351 -12.27 27.29 -8.59
C GLY A 351 -11.32 27.77 -7.48
N GLY A 352 -11.21 29.09 -7.28
CA GLY A 352 -10.22 29.69 -6.36
C GLY A 352 -10.35 29.29 -4.88
N SER A 353 -11.40 28.58 -4.45
CA SER A 353 -11.43 28.02 -3.09
C SER A 353 -10.55 26.77 -2.95
N ALA A 354 -10.27 26.10 -4.07
CA ALA A 354 -9.54 24.84 -4.06
C ALA A 354 -8.06 24.99 -3.69
N ILE A 355 -7.48 26.19 -3.89
CA ILE A 355 -6.03 26.44 -3.81
C ILE A 355 -5.51 26.71 -2.40
N PHE A 356 -6.39 26.96 -1.43
CA PHE A 356 -5.99 27.30 -0.06
C PHE A 356 -5.53 26.05 0.71
N ASP A 357 -4.63 26.21 1.66
CA ASP A 357 -4.06 25.10 2.44
C ASP A 357 -5.14 24.33 3.22
N ASP A 358 -6.17 25.03 3.68
CA ASP A 358 -7.33 24.47 4.40
C ASP A 358 -8.32 23.71 3.49
N SER A 359 -8.18 23.82 2.17
CA SER A 359 -9.00 23.08 1.22
C SER A 359 -8.54 21.63 1.11
N PRO A 360 -9.42 20.63 1.35
CA PRO A 360 -9.07 19.22 1.13
C PRO A 360 -8.80 18.92 -0.36
N LEU A 361 -9.32 19.73 -1.28
CA LEU A 361 -9.21 19.46 -2.73
C LEU A 361 -7.78 19.60 -3.27
N GLN A 362 -7.00 20.60 -2.82
CA GLN A 362 -5.59 20.69 -3.24
C GLN A 362 -4.76 19.54 -2.67
N ARG A 363 -5.08 19.10 -1.45
CA ARG A 363 -4.40 17.96 -0.81
C ARG A 363 -4.68 16.67 -1.57
N CYS A 364 -5.97 16.40 -1.87
CA CYS A 364 -6.37 15.28 -2.72
C CYS A 364 -5.63 15.29 -4.07
N LEU A 365 -5.52 16.45 -4.73
CA LEU A 365 -4.82 16.58 -6.00
C LEU A 365 -3.34 16.24 -5.88
N ARG A 366 -2.63 16.80 -4.89
CA ARG A 366 -1.21 16.53 -4.67
C ARG A 366 -0.97 15.07 -4.32
N ASP A 367 -1.80 14.50 -3.46
CA ASP A 367 -1.66 13.12 -2.99
C ASP A 367 -1.92 12.12 -4.11
N VAL A 368 -2.99 12.29 -4.90
CA VAL A 368 -3.29 11.36 -6.01
C VAL A 368 -2.24 11.45 -7.13
N LEU A 369 -1.73 12.65 -7.42
CA LEU A 369 -0.65 12.82 -8.39
C LEU A 369 0.66 12.19 -7.92
N THR A 370 0.92 12.19 -6.61
CA THR A 370 2.10 11.52 -6.04
C THR A 370 1.91 10.00 -6.06
N ALA A 371 0.74 9.50 -5.69
CA ALA A 371 0.42 8.08 -5.72
C ALA A 371 0.58 7.48 -7.13
N SER A 372 0.16 8.21 -8.17
CA SER A 372 0.22 7.75 -9.55
C SER A 372 1.63 7.62 -10.13
N GLN A 373 2.65 8.14 -9.45
CA GLN A 373 4.05 7.97 -9.87
C GLN A 373 4.64 6.62 -9.49
N HIS A 374 3.93 5.81 -8.70
CA HIS A 374 4.45 4.51 -8.30
C HIS A 374 4.55 3.56 -9.50
N MET A 375 5.69 2.87 -9.66
CA MET A 375 5.96 2.05 -10.86
C MET A 375 4.88 0.98 -11.13
N MET A 376 4.26 0.46 -10.06
CA MET A 376 3.18 -0.52 -10.14
C MET A 376 1.88 0.03 -10.73
N VAL A 377 1.73 1.32 -10.94
CA VAL A 377 0.57 1.89 -11.65
C VAL A 377 1.03 2.81 -12.78
N SER A 378 2.25 2.60 -13.27
CA SER A 378 2.81 3.36 -14.39
C SER A 378 2.18 2.94 -15.73
N GLU A 379 2.25 3.85 -16.70
CA GLU A 379 1.76 3.67 -18.08
C GLU A 379 2.35 2.41 -18.75
N SER A 380 3.58 2.03 -18.40
CA SER A 380 4.24 0.81 -18.88
C SER A 380 3.42 -0.48 -18.63
N THR A 381 2.50 -0.46 -17.67
CA THR A 381 1.57 -1.58 -17.42
C THR A 381 0.59 -1.78 -18.58
N TYR A 382 0.21 -0.75 -19.33
CA TYR A 382 -0.65 -0.89 -20.52
C TYR A 382 0.08 -1.59 -21.67
N GLU A 383 1.37 -1.30 -21.86
CA GLU A 383 2.19 -2.05 -22.82
C GLU A 383 2.27 -3.52 -22.40
N LEU A 384 2.62 -3.78 -21.14
CA LEU A 384 2.75 -5.13 -20.59
C LEU A 384 1.47 -5.96 -20.77
N THR A 385 0.32 -5.39 -20.42
CA THR A 385 -0.98 -6.08 -20.50
C THR A 385 -1.48 -6.18 -21.95
N GLY A 386 -1.26 -5.15 -22.78
CA GLY A 386 -1.57 -5.15 -24.20
C GLY A 386 -0.83 -6.24 -24.97
N ARG A 387 0.49 -6.40 -24.72
CA ARG A 387 1.28 -7.49 -25.32
C ARG A 387 0.70 -8.88 -25.02
N LEU A 388 0.20 -9.08 -23.80
CA LEU A 388 -0.43 -10.35 -23.41
C LEU A 388 -1.78 -10.59 -24.09
N TYR A 389 -2.61 -9.56 -24.28
CA TYR A 389 -3.83 -9.70 -25.08
C TYR A 389 -3.53 -10.06 -26.54
N LEU A 390 -2.40 -9.58 -27.08
CA LEU A 390 -1.95 -9.87 -28.43
C LEU A 390 -1.17 -11.18 -28.56
N GLY A 391 -1.01 -11.95 -27.48
CA GLY A 391 -0.30 -13.24 -27.50
C GLY A 391 1.21 -13.13 -27.73
N LEU A 392 1.81 -11.97 -27.46
CA LEU A 392 3.24 -11.75 -27.65
C LEU A 392 4.06 -12.33 -26.47
N PRO A 393 5.26 -12.89 -26.72
CA PRO A 393 6.19 -13.28 -25.67
C PRO A 393 6.45 -12.11 -24.72
N THR A 394 6.16 -12.30 -23.44
CA THR A 394 6.17 -11.22 -22.44
C THR A 394 6.65 -11.75 -21.10
N ASN A 395 7.59 -11.03 -20.47
CA ASN A 395 8.03 -11.36 -19.13
C ASN A 395 6.91 -11.04 -18.12
N SER A 396 6.37 -12.08 -17.49
CA SER A 396 5.25 -12.00 -16.53
C SER A 396 5.69 -12.17 -15.07
N ALA A 397 6.99 -12.09 -14.77
CA ALA A 397 7.51 -12.33 -13.42
C ALA A 397 7.00 -11.32 -12.37
N MET A 398 6.73 -10.08 -12.78
CA MET A 398 6.18 -9.02 -11.91
C MET A 398 4.66 -8.84 -12.05
N LEU A 399 3.97 -9.73 -12.77
CA LEU A 399 2.51 -9.76 -12.80
C LEU A 399 1.96 -10.40 -11.53
#